data_AF-A0A0B4DC50-F1
#
_entry.id   AF-A0A0B4DC50-F1
#
_cell.length_a   1.000
_cell.length_b   1.000
_cell.length_c   1.000
_cell.angle_alpha   90.00
_cell.angle_beta   90.00
_cell.angle_gamma   90.00
#
_symmetry.space_group_name_H-M   'P 1'
#
loop_
_entity.id
_entity.type
_entity.pdbx_description
1 polymer ?
#
loop_
_entity_poly.entity_id
_entity_poly.type
_entity_poly.pdbx_seq_one_letter_code
_entity_poly.pdbx_strand_id
1 'polypeptide(L)'
;MNPQFGLAGYAWKAVADNGTTFNGDLSTYPAFTCFTAAERFPSALGPGEKATGMLVVDVPTATGVLVHKQGFMPLGWEWEYPAK
;
A
#
# COMPACT_ATOMS: atom_id res chain seq x y z
N MET A 1 11.80 11.93 16.29
CA MET A 1 11.47 10.68 15.55
C MET A 1 12.23 10.73 14.24
N ASN A 2 12.97 9.67 13.89
CA ASN A 2 13.62 9.59 12.59
C ASN A 2 12.53 9.24 11.56
N PRO A 3 12.22 10.08 10.57
CA PRO A 3 11.18 9.76 9.59
C PRO A 3 11.63 8.51 8.82
N GLN A 4 10.89 7.42 9.03
CA GLN A 4 11.05 6.19 8.26
C GLN A 4 9.97 6.16 7.20
N PHE A 5 10.38 6.03 5.95
CA PHE A 5 9.46 5.80 4.85
C PHE A 5 9.00 4.35 4.90
N GLY A 6 7.73 4.06 4.59
CA GLY A 6 7.29 2.69 4.47
C GLY A 6 5.94 2.59 3.78
N LEU A 7 5.67 1.43 3.19
CA LEU A 7 4.38 1.17 2.54
C LEU A 7 3.38 0.55 3.51
N ALA A 8 3.26 1.15 4.69
CA ALA A 8 2.45 0.60 5.79
C ALA A 8 0.98 0.40 5.40
N GLY A 9 0.41 -0.73 5.82
CA GLY A 9 -0.93 -1.18 5.43
C GLY A 9 -2.04 -0.14 5.63
N TYR A 10 -2.05 0.52 6.79
CA TYR A 10 -3.07 1.52 7.16
C TYR A 10 -3.10 2.77 6.25
N ALA A 11 -2.03 3.00 5.49
CA ALA A 11 -1.89 4.18 4.62
C ALA A 11 -2.36 3.93 3.18
N TRP A 12 -2.85 2.73 2.89
CA TRP A 12 -3.44 2.38 1.60
C TRP A 12 -4.93 2.72 1.53
N LYS A 13 -5.35 3.23 0.37
CA LYS A 13 -6.74 3.43 -0.03
C LYS A 13 -6.95 2.92 -1.46
N ALA A 14 -8.18 2.53 -1.76
CA ALA A 14 -8.60 2.14 -3.09
C ALA A 14 -9.71 3.09 -3.52
N VAL A 15 -9.57 3.66 -4.72
CA VAL A 15 -10.57 4.52 -5.36
C VAL A 15 -11.10 3.76 -6.57
N ALA A 16 -12.41 3.54 -6.61
CA ALA A 16 -13.06 2.89 -7.74
C ALA A 16 -13.19 3.85 -8.94
N ASP A 17 -13.48 3.31 -10.13
CA ASP A 17 -13.62 4.10 -11.38
C ASP A 17 -14.70 5.18 -11.32
N ASN A 18 -15.69 5.03 -10.43
CA ASN A 18 -16.73 6.03 -10.17
C ASN A 18 -16.29 7.13 -9.17
N GLY A 19 -15.02 7.14 -8.75
CA GLY A 19 -14.44 8.11 -7.82
C GLY A 19 -14.72 7.85 -6.34
N THR A 20 -15.35 6.74 -5.99
CA THR A 20 -15.63 6.41 -4.57
C THR A 20 -14.42 5.77 -3.89
N THR A 21 -14.09 6.27 -2.69
CA THR A 21 -13.03 5.70 -1.86
C THR A 21 -13.58 4.56 -1.00
N PHE A 22 -12.90 3.42 -1.02
CA PHE A 22 -13.18 2.33 -0.10
C PHE A 22 -12.81 2.70 1.33
N ASN A 23 -13.77 2.55 2.24
CA ASN A 23 -13.61 2.89 3.65
C ASN A 23 -13.23 1.69 4.54
N GLY A 24 -13.10 0.48 3.97
CA GLY A 24 -12.65 -0.70 4.71
C GLY A 24 -11.13 -0.81 4.80
N ASP A 25 -10.68 -1.93 5.36
CA ASP A 25 -9.26 -2.28 5.46
C ASP A 25 -8.82 -3.07 4.22
N LEU A 26 -7.77 -2.57 3.56
CA LEU A 26 -7.14 -3.22 2.42
C LEU A 26 -6.04 -4.20 2.86
N SER A 27 -5.53 -4.08 4.08
CA SER A 27 -4.42 -4.87 4.62
C SER A 27 -4.91 -6.00 5.52
N THR A 28 -5.78 -6.84 4.96
CA THR A 28 -6.42 -7.94 5.69
C THR A 28 -5.41 -9.03 6.11
N TYR A 29 -5.83 -9.91 7.01
CA TYR A 29 -5.01 -11.07 7.40
C TYR A 29 -4.69 -12.03 6.24
N PRO A 30 -5.63 -12.39 5.34
CA PRO A 30 -5.30 -13.13 4.13
C PRO A 30 -4.24 -12.46 3.25
N ALA A 31 -4.39 -11.16 2.95
CA ALA A 31 -3.40 -10.41 2.19
C ALA A 31 -2.03 -10.43 2.89
N PHE A 32 -2.03 -10.21 4.21
CA PHE A 32 -0.81 -10.28 5.02
C PHE A 32 -0.16 -11.65 4.96
N THR A 33 -0.90 -12.76 4.96
CA THR A 33 -0.34 -14.12 5.01
C THR A 33 -0.03 -14.74 3.64
N CYS A 34 -0.32 -14.04 2.55
CA CYS A 34 -0.09 -14.52 1.18
C CYS A 34 1.39 -14.82 0.87
N PHE A 35 2.33 -14.11 1.50
CA PHE A 35 3.77 -14.28 1.27
C PHE A 35 4.54 -14.58 2.56
N THR A 36 5.73 -15.16 2.43
CA THR A 36 6.69 -15.28 3.54
C THR A 36 7.20 -13.89 3.96
N ALA A 37 7.78 -13.79 5.16
CA ALA A 37 8.33 -12.52 5.64
C ALA A 37 9.46 -11.96 4.75
N ALA A 38 10.23 -12.83 4.07
CA ALA A 38 11.36 -12.43 3.22
C ALA A 38 10.93 -11.88 1.84
N GLU A 39 9.75 -12.26 1.37
CA GLU A 39 9.20 -11.78 0.10
C GLU A 39 8.48 -10.43 0.24
N ARG A 40 8.13 -10.04 1.46
CA ARG A 40 7.38 -8.82 1.72
C ARG A 40 8.27 -7.59 1.69
N PHE A 41 7.69 -6.48 1.25
CA PHE A 41 8.31 -5.18 1.42
C PHE A 41 8.46 -4.87 2.93
N PRO A 42 9.61 -4.33 3.38
CA PRO A 42 9.82 -4.02 4.78
C PRO A 42 8.84 -2.97 5.31
N SER A 43 8.50 -3.05 6.59
CA SER A 43 7.57 -2.11 7.24
C SER A 43 8.10 -0.67 7.32
N ALA A 44 9.43 -0.51 7.24
CA ALA A 44 10.12 0.76 7.32
C ALA A 44 11.45 0.73 6.56
N LEU A 45 11.81 1.87 5.99
CA LEU A 45 13.05 2.19 5.31
C LEU A 45 13.64 3.44 5.96
N GLY A 46 14.88 3.32 6.42
CA GLY A 46 15.69 4.42 6.93
C GLY A 46 16.29 5.28 5.81
N PRO A 47 16.91 6.42 6.18
CA PRO A 47 17.60 7.28 5.23
C PRO A 47 18.70 6.55 4.44
N GLY A 48 18.63 6.61 3.11
CA GLY A 48 19.62 6.00 2.21
C GLY A 48 19.44 4.49 1.95
N GLU A 49 18.48 3.85 2.63
CA GLU A 49 18.19 2.43 2.42
C GLU A 49 17.39 2.19 1.13
N LYS A 50 17.60 1.02 0.53
CA LYS A 50 16.83 0.52 -0.61
C LYS A 50 16.30 -0.85 -0.27
N ALA A 51 15.05 -1.13 -0.66
CA ALA A 51 14.48 -2.46 -0.57
C ALA A 51 13.68 -2.81 -1.82
N THR A 52 13.53 -4.11 -2.02
CA THR A 52 12.62 -4.71 -3.00
C THR A 52 11.82 -5.77 -2.27
N GLY A 53 10.53 -5.84 -2.55
CA GLY A 53 9.63 -6.79 -1.94
C GLY A 53 8.21 -6.58 -2.47
N MET A 54 7.33 -7.47 -2.07
CA MET A 54 5.94 -7.49 -2.51
C MET A 54 5.02 -6.85 -1.48
N LEU A 55 3.94 -6.26 -1.98
CA LEU A 55 2.83 -5.77 -1.18
C LEU A 55 1.55 -6.40 -1.72
N VAL A 56 0.71 -6.89 -0.82
CA VAL A 56 -0.61 -7.45 -1.16
C VAL A 56 -1.65 -6.64 -0.43
N VAL A 57 -2.69 -6.26 -1.15
CA VAL A 57 -3.85 -5.55 -0.64
C VAL A 57 -5.11 -6.16 -1.24
N ASP A 58 -6.16 -6.29 -0.44
CA ASP A 58 -7.46 -6.77 -0.89
C ASP A 58 -8.28 -5.58 -1.37
N VAL A 59 -8.42 -5.45 -2.69
CA VAL A 59 -9.22 -4.38 -3.32
C VAL A 59 -10.69 -4.82 -3.49
N PRO A 60 -11.66 -3.90 -3.33
CA PRO A 60 -13.08 -4.23 -3.44
C PRO A 60 -13.58 -4.35 -4.89
N THR A 61 -12.78 -3.90 -5.86
CA THR A 61 -13.11 -3.85 -7.29
C THR A 61 -12.00 -4.50 -8.11
N ALA A 62 -12.33 -4.93 -9.33
CA ALA A 62 -11.34 -5.49 -10.24
C ALA A 62 -10.44 -4.41 -10.88
N THR A 63 -10.95 -3.19 -10.98
CA THR A 63 -10.27 -2.01 -11.54
C THR A 63 -10.33 -0.84 -10.57
N GLY A 64 -9.36 0.06 -10.67
CA GLY A 64 -9.36 1.32 -9.93
C GLY A 64 -7.96 1.91 -9.74
N VAL A 65 -7.83 2.78 -8.73
CA VAL A 65 -6.55 3.40 -8.34
C VAL A 65 -6.24 3.05 -6.88
N LEU A 66 -5.07 2.49 -6.64
CA LEU A 66 -4.48 2.38 -5.30
C LEU A 66 -3.77 3.68 -4.97
N VAL A 67 -4.03 4.21 -3.79
CA VAL A 67 -3.40 5.41 -3.26
C VAL A 67 -2.64 5.05 -1.99
N HIS A 68 -1.37 5.47 -1.90
CA HIS A 68 -0.61 5.38 -0.65
C HIS A 68 -0.18 6.76 -0.18
N LYS A 69 -0.57 7.13 1.03
CA LYS A 69 -0.15 8.38 1.67
C LYS A 69 -0.01 8.19 3.17
N GLN A 70 1.21 8.29 3.69
CA GLN A 70 1.40 8.34 5.14
C GLN A 70 1.03 9.73 5.67
N GLY A 71 0.41 9.80 6.84
CA GLY A 71 -0.14 11.05 7.38
C GLY A 71 0.87 12.18 7.60
N PHE A 72 2.16 11.87 7.69
CA PHE A 72 3.23 12.87 7.84
C PHE A 72 3.78 13.37 6.49
N MET A 73 3.38 12.77 5.36
CA MET A 73 3.83 13.19 4.03
C MET A 73 2.82 14.14 3.38
N PRO A 74 3.28 15.22 2.73
CA PRO A 74 2.38 16.17 2.06
C PRO A 74 1.69 15.54 0.84
N LEU A 75 2.41 14.67 0.13
CA LEU A 75 1.99 13.97 -1.08
C LEU A 75 2.04 12.45 -0.87
N GLY A 76 1.50 11.71 -1.84
CA GLY A 76 1.52 10.26 -1.88
C GLY A 76 1.79 9.75 -3.29
N TRP A 77 1.49 8.48 -3.50
CA TRP A 77 1.63 7.80 -4.78
C TRP A 77 0.32 7.15 -5.19
N GLU A 78 0.16 6.99 -6.50
CA GLU A 78 -1.02 6.39 -7.11
C GLU A 78 -0.60 5.32 -8.12
N TRP A 79 -1.36 4.22 -8.17
CA TRP A 79 -1.17 3.13 -9.12
C TRP A 79 -2.52 2.66 -9.67
N GLU A 80 -2.67 2.65 -11.00
CA GLU A 80 -3.81 2.02 -11.66
C GLU A 80 -3.73 0.49 -11.51
N TYR A 81 -4.86 -0.17 -11.25
CA TYR A 81 -4.99 -1.62 -11.30
C TYR A 81 -6.19 -2.06 -12.16
N PRO A 82 -6.13 -3.25 -12.81
CA PRO A 82 -4.92 -4.05 -12.97
C PRO A 82 -3.88 -3.29 -13.81
N ALA A 83 -2.60 -3.58 -13.59
CA ALA A 83 -1.54 -2.94 -14.36
C ALA A 83 -1.70 -3.28 -15.86
N LYS A 84 -1.44 -2.30 -16.73
CA LYS A 84 -1.45 -2.46 -18.20
C LYS A 84 -0.27 -3.31 -18.67
#